data_AF-A0A7S1JY15-F1
#
_entry.id   AF-A0A7S1JY15-F1
#
_cell.length_a   1.000
_cell.length_b   1.000
_cell.length_c   1.000
_cell.angle_alpha   90.00
_cell.angle_beta   90.00
_cell.angle_gamma   90.00
#
_symmetry.space_group_name_H-M   'P 1'
#
loop_
_entity.id
_entity.type
_entity.pdbx_description
1 polymer ?
#
loop_
_entity_poly.entity_id
_entity_poly.type
_entity_poly.pdbx_seq_one_letter_code
_entity_poly.pdbx_strand_id
1 'polypeptide(L)'
;RLLTGRQAPFVAQSRRLLTDADSNVFIFMTGHGGEEFLKFQDWEEITSQDFADAFEQMYRQQRYGKVLFVTDTCQAATLQTRFYSPGILAAGCSKLGENSYSHHIDRDVGIAVIDRFTYYSLRYLEGLQPWSTNTMQHFFDALDPADLQSTPEVRTDLFPQPLNATRVTDFLASTGTFTFESTPFPIQHHTAAKLPIAEWATESCSFYAAYYAYDQQSTGRLPGKCYYHQQQQQLGWQDRST
;
A
#
# COMPACT_ATOMS: atom_id res chain seq x y z
N ARG A 1 -12.85 -5.72 6.21
CA ARG A 1 -13.68 -6.92 5.89
C ARG A 1 -12.87 -8.12 5.39
N LEU A 2 -11.87 -7.94 4.52
CA LEU A 2 -11.01 -9.03 4.03
C LEU A 2 -10.30 -9.77 5.17
N LEU A 3 -9.57 -9.01 6.00
CA LEU A 3 -8.81 -9.54 7.14
C LEU A 3 -9.69 -10.30 8.11
N THR A 4 -10.95 -9.89 8.32
CA THR A 4 -11.87 -10.48 9.29
C THR A 4 -12.85 -11.50 8.70
N GLY A 5 -12.77 -11.77 7.40
CA GLY A 5 -13.50 -12.90 6.78
C GLY A 5 -15.00 -12.65 6.68
N ARG A 6 -15.44 -11.43 6.99
CA ARG A 6 -16.84 -10.97 6.96
C ARG A 6 -17.25 -10.62 5.53
N GLN A 7 -17.11 -11.58 4.63
CA GLN A 7 -17.51 -11.48 3.23
C GLN A 7 -18.73 -12.35 3.00
N ALA A 8 -19.67 -11.87 2.18
CA ALA A 8 -20.89 -12.62 1.90
C ALA A 8 -20.58 -13.98 1.21
N PRO A 9 -21.41 -15.02 1.36
CA PRO A 9 -21.13 -16.36 0.80
C PRO A 9 -20.88 -16.39 -0.70
N PHE A 10 -21.45 -15.44 -1.46
CA PHE A 10 -21.30 -15.34 -2.92
C PHE A 10 -20.01 -14.62 -3.37
N VAL A 11 -19.21 -14.06 -2.47
CA VAL A 11 -17.91 -13.47 -2.84
C VAL A 11 -16.99 -14.60 -3.32
N ALA A 12 -16.42 -14.46 -4.52
CA ALA A 12 -15.52 -15.44 -5.12
C ALA A 12 -14.30 -15.75 -4.22
N GLN A 13 -13.78 -16.98 -4.29
CA GLN A 13 -12.62 -17.41 -3.50
C GLN A 13 -11.38 -16.56 -3.75
N SER A 14 -11.15 -16.11 -4.98
CA SER A 14 -10.02 -15.23 -5.34
C SER A 14 -10.03 -13.86 -4.63
N ARG A 15 -11.15 -13.48 -4.01
CA ARG A 15 -11.29 -12.23 -3.24
C ARG A 15 -11.40 -12.47 -1.73
N ARG A 16 -11.15 -13.70 -1.28
CA ARG A 16 -11.13 -14.11 0.14
C ARG A 16 -9.71 -14.32 0.61
N LEU A 17 -9.47 -14.01 1.88
CA LEU A 17 -8.26 -14.44 2.59
C LEU A 17 -8.57 -15.77 3.27
N LEU A 18 -8.23 -16.90 2.63
CA LEU A 18 -8.54 -18.25 3.10
C LEU A 18 -7.44 -18.79 4.04
N THR A 19 -7.18 -18.08 5.12
CA THR A 19 -6.12 -18.40 6.10
C THR A 19 -6.68 -19.03 7.38
N ASP A 20 -5.84 -19.78 8.06
CA ASP A 20 -6.10 -20.50 9.32
C ASP A 20 -4.96 -20.29 10.34
N ALA A 21 -4.95 -21.07 11.42
CA ALA A 21 -3.99 -20.96 12.52
C ALA A 21 -2.54 -21.29 12.13
N ASP A 22 -2.34 -22.04 11.04
CA ASP A 22 -1.01 -22.46 10.56
C ASP A 22 -0.50 -21.55 9.44
N SER A 23 -1.34 -20.61 8.97
CA SER A 23 -1.02 -19.71 7.87
C SER A 23 -0.08 -18.58 8.31
N ASN A 24 0.99 -18.37 7.54
CA ASN A 24 1.79 -17.14 7.62
C ASN A 24 1.20 -16.10 6.67
N VAL A 25 0.89 -14.91 7.17
CA VAL A 25 0.24 -13.84 6.41
C VAL A 25 1.20 -12.68 6.24
N PHE A 26 1.44 -12.28 5.00
CA PHE A 26 2.15 -11.05 4.69
C PHE A 26 1.16 -9.96 4.29
N ILE A 27 1.24 -8.81 4.95
CA ILE A 27 0.43 -7.62 4.67
C ILE A 27 1.39 -6.49 4.37
N PHE A 28 1.28 -5.96 3.16
CA PHE A 28 2.02 -4.78 2.72
C PHE A 28 1.04 -3.65 2.45
N MET A 29 1.27 -2.50 3.06
CA MET A 29 0.46 -1.30 2.88
C MET A 29 1.37 -0.15 2.44
N THR A 30 1.03 0.49 1.33
CA THR A 30 1.73 1.67 0.82
C THR A 30 0.73 2.77 0.50
N GLY A 31 1.14 4.02 0.67
CA GLY A 31 0.32 5.19 0.37
C GLY A 31 0.76 6.42 1.15
N HIS A 32 -0.14 7.39 1.24
CA HIS A 32 0.07 8.57 2.09
C HIS A 32 -0.46 8.31 3.50
N GLY A 33 0.18 8.92 4.49
CA GLY A 33 -0.16 8.73 5.89
C GLY A 33 0.53 9.75 6.77
N GLY A 34 0.40 9.54 8.07
CA GLY A 34 0.98 10.36 9.12
C GLY A 34 0.96 9.62 10.44
N GLU A 35 0.97 10.36 11.55
CA GLU A 35 1.00 9.76 12.89
C GLU A 35 -0.25 8.92 13.16
N GLU A 36 -0.07 7.60 13.26
CA GLU A 36 -1.08 6.58 13.53
C GLU A 36 -2.18 6.41 12.46
N PHE A 37 -2.00 6.92 11.23
CA PHE A 37 -2.98 6.72 10.15
C PHE A 37 -2.36 6.56 8.75
N LEU A 38 -3.10 5.85 7.90
CA LEU A 38 -2.86 5.72 6.46
C LEU A 38 -4.13 6.11 5.71
N LYS A 39 -4.00 6.98 4.71
CA LYS A 39 -5.12 7.40 3.87
C LYS A 39 -5.57 6.28 2.97
N PHE A 40 -6.88 6.11 2.88
CA PHE A 40 -7.55 5.15 2.02
C PHE A 40 -8.56 5.91 1.14
N GLN A 41 -8.37 5.85 -0.19
CA GLN A 41 -9.30 6.43 -1.17
C GLN A 41 -9.69 7.90 -0.87
N ASP A 42 -8.73 8.83 -0.92
CA ASP A 42 -8.83 10.31 -0.78
C ASP A 42 -9.56 10.89 0.45
N TRP A 43 -10.41 10.12 1.13
CA TRP A 43 -11.40 10.59 2.12
C TRP A 43 -11.46 9.73 3.38
N GLU A 44 -11.07 8.45 3.31
CA GLU A 44 -11.05 7.57 4.48
C GLU A 44 -9.63 7.48 5.04
N GLU A 45 -9.53 7.19 6.33
CA GLU A 45 -8.26 6.94 7.02
C GLU A 45 -8.37 5.62 7.77
N ILE A 46 -7.35 4.78 7.64
CA ILE A 46 -7.19 3.55 8.42
C ILE A 46 -6.17 3.84 9.51
N THR A 47 -6.58 3.72 10.76
CA THR A 47 -5.75 4.04 11.91
C THR A 47 -4.95 2.83 12.42
N SER A 48 -3.93 3.09 13.24
CA SER A 48 -3.18 2.08 14.01
C SER A 48 -4.15 1.21 14.84
N GLN A 49 -5.20 1.81 15.40
CA GLN A 49 -6.22 1.11 16.17
C GLN A 49 -7.08 0.20 15.29
N ASP A 50 -7.48 0.64 14.09
CA ASP A 50 -8.27 -0.18 13.17
C ASP A 50 -7.54 -1.46 12.76
N PHE A 51 -6.22 -1.36 12.51
CA PHE A 51 -5.37 -2.52 12.27
C PHE A 51 -5.27 -3.42 13.50
N ALA A 52 -5.06 -2.85 14.69
CA ALA A 52 -5.00 -3.61 15.94
C ALA A 52 -6.28 -4.44 16.17
N ASP A 53 -7.44 -3.82 15.99
CA ASP A 53 -8.74 -4.48 16.16
C ASP A 53 -9.02 -5.51 15.07
N ALA A 54 -8.53 -5.29 13.85
CA ALA A 54 -8.59 -6.28 12.78
C ALA A 54 -7.72 -7.51 13.09
N PHE A 55 -6.51 -7.31 13.60
CA PHE A 55 -5.62 -8.40 14.02
C PHE A 55 -6.17 -9.17 15.20
N GLU A 56 -6.77 -8.49 16.17
CA GLU A 56 -7.44 -9.18 17.28
C GLU A 56 -8.58 -10.07 16.81
N GLN A 57 -9.37 -9.58 15.85
CA GLN A 57 -10.42 -10.40 15.24
C GLN A 57 -9.83 -11.60 14.48
N MET A 58 -8.72 -11.44 13.76
CA MET A 58 -8.05 -12.56 13.10
C MET A 58 -7.51 -13.57 14.11
N TYR A 59 -6.90 -13.10 15.19
CA TYR A 59 -6.34 -13.93 16.25
C TYR A 59 -7.42 -14.77 16.93
N ARG A 60 -8.53 -14.13 17.34
CA ARG A 60 -9.67 -14.83 17.95
C ARG A 60 -10.32 -15.85 17.03
N GLN A 61 -10.29 -15.60 15.72
CA GLN A 61 -10.83 -16.50 14.72
C GLN A 61 -9.81 -17.55 14.24
N GLN A 62 -8.60 -17.55 14.79
CA GLN A 62 -7.52 -18.47 14.42
C GLN A 62 -7.22 -18.41 12.91
N ARG A 63 -6.99 -17.19 12.40
CA ARG A 63 -6.79 -16.92 10.95
C ARG A 63 -5.37 -16.53 10.57
N TYR A 64 -4.44 -16.67 11.49
CA TYR A 64 -3.00 -16.65 11.22
C TYR A 64 -2.27 -17.38 12.34
N GLY A 65 -1.09 -17.92 12.01
CA GLY A 65 -0.07 -18.30 12.98
C GLY A 65 0.97 -17.19 13.16
N LYS A 66 1.43 -16.61 12.04
CA LYS A 66 2.35 -15.46 12.03
C LYS A 66 1.85 -14.39 11.05
N VAL A 67 2.02 -13.12 11.40
CA VAL A 67 1.80 -11.97 10.51
C VAL A 67 3.10 -11.20 10.35
N LEU A 68 3.45 -10.89 9.10
CA LEU A 68 4.40 -9.85 8.76
C LEU A 68 3.61 -8.65 8.24
N PHE A 69 3.61 -7.55 8.98
CA PHE A 69 2.95 -6.30 8.61
C PHE A 69 4.00 -5.26 8.23
N VAL A 70 3.99 -4.79 6.99
CA VAL A 70 4.96 -3.82 6.48
C VAL A 70 4.24 -2.61 5.91
N THR A 71 4.63 -1.41 6.36
CA THR A 71 4.06 -0.13 5.93
C THR A 71 5.12 0.74 5.24
N ASP A 72 4.79 1.23 4.04
CA ASP A 72 5.59 2.21 3.28
C ASP A 72 4.78 3.52 3.11
N THR A 73 4.95 4.44 4.05
CA THR A 73 4.28 5.75 4.11
C THR A 73 5.05 6.68 5.04
N CYS A 74 4.78 7.99 5.00
CA CYS A 74 5.26 8.90 6.04
C CYS A 74 4.82 8.43 7.45
N GLN A 75 5.75 8.49 8.40
CA GLN A 75 5.57 8.07 9.80
C GLN A 75 5.06 6.62 9.96
N ALA A 76 5.38 5.75 9.00
CA ALA A 76 4.92 4.36 8.94
C ALA A 76 5.03 3.55 10.24
N ALA A 77 6.08 3.76 11.06
CA ALA A 77 6.28 3.05 12.32
C ALA A 77 5.21 3.36 13.38
N THR A 78 4.46 4.44 13.22
CA THR A 78 3.35 4.79 14.13
C THR A 78 2.12 3.92 13.91
N LEU A 79 1.94 3.31 12.73
CA LEU A 79 0.81 2.43 12.42
C LEU A 79 0.84 1.10 13.20
N GLN A 80 2.00 0.74 13.76
CA GLN A 80 2.18 -0.50 14.52
C GLN A 80 2.12 -0.27 16.03
N THR A 81 1.95 0.95 16.53
CA THR A 81 2.03 1.28 17.98
C THR A 81 0.91 0.67 18.80
N ARG A 82 -0.30 0.56 18.24
CA ARG A 82 -1.48 0.09 18.95
C ARG A 82 -1.67 -1.42 18.90
N PHE A 83 -0.80 -2.17 18.22
CA PHE A 83 -0.96 -3.62 18.14
C PHE A 83 -0.79 -4.28 19.51
N TYR A 84 -1.62 -5.29 19.76
CA TYR A 84 -1.64 -6.04 21.03
C TYR A 84 -1.86 -7.55 20.85
N SER A 85 -2.21 -8.03 19.66
CA SER A 85 -2.36 -9.46 19.39
C SER A 85 -0.99 -10.11 19.12
N PRO A 86 -0.76 -11.34 19.61
CA PRO A 86 0.53 -12.02 19.45
C PRO A 86 0.73 -12.53 18.02
N GLY A 87 1.95 -12.92 17.69
CA GLY A 87 2.32 -13.49 16.39
C GLY A 87 2.56 -12.45 15.29
N ILE A 88 2.67 -11.16 15.63
CA ILE A 88 2.84 -10.08 14.66
C ILE A 88 4.26 -9.53 14.71
N LEU A 89 4.96 -9.65 13.58
CA LEU A 89 6.18 -8.90 13.27
C LEU A 89 5.76 -7.71 12.42
N ALA A 90 6.04 -6.50 12.89
CA ALA A 90 5.67 -5.28 12.17
C ALA A 90 6.91 -4.46 11.81
N ALA A 91 6.89 -3.79 10.65
CA ALA A 91 7.93 -2.86 10.23
C ALA A 91 7.32 -1.67 9.48
N GLY A 92 7.86 -0.48 9.76
CA GLY A 92 7.52 0.74 9.02
C GLY A 92 8.78 1.35 8.40
N CYS A 93 8.65 1.94 7.21
CA CYS A 93 9.77 2.51 6.45
C CYS A 93 10.37 3.81 7.05
N SER A 94 9.65 4.47 7.96
CA SER A 94 10.04 5.76 8.54
C SER A 94 9.50 5.87 9.98
N LYS A 95 10.31 6.41 10.88
CA LYS A 95 9.93 6.67 12.28
C LYS A 95 9.00 7.87 12.44
N LEU A 96 8.51 8.07 13.66
CA LEU A 96 7.73 9.27 14.03
C LEU A 96 8.49 10.57 13.67
N GLY A 97 7.79 11.48 13.01
CA GLY A 97 8.37 12.76 12.55
C GLY A 97 9.21 12.67 11.26
N GLU A 98 9.33 11.51 10.62
CA GLU A 98 9.99 11.35 9.32
C GLU A 98 9.01 11.10 8.18
N ASN A 99 9.38 11.56 6.98
CA ASN A 99 8.67 11.28 5.74
C ASN A 99 9.21 10.00 5.07
N SER A 100 8.39 9.37 4.22
CA SER A 100 8.85 8.41 3.21
C SER A 100 9.05 9.11 1.87
N TYR A 101 9.96 8.59 1.04
CA TYR A 101 10.38 9.23 -0.20
C TYR A 101 10.29 8.28 -1.38
N SER A 102 9.85 8.82 -2.51
CA SER A 102 9.80 8.06 -3.76
C SER A 102 11.15 7.94 -4.46
N HIS A 103 11.27 6.90 -5.27
CA HIS A 103 12.44 6.48 -6.03
C HIS A 103 12.09 6.39 -7.52
N HIS A 104 13.01 6.77 -8.40
CA HIS A 104 12.81 6.88 -9.86
C HIS A 104 11.64 7.81 -10.27
N ILE A 105 11.99 9.00 -10.75
CA ILE A 105 11.06 9.87 -11.46
C ILE A 105 11.14 9.48 -12.94
N ASP A 106 10.10 8.87 -13.47
CA ASP A 106 9.94 8.74 -14.91
C ASP A 106 9.59 10.12 -15.46
N ARG A 107 10.48 10.70 -16.29
CA ARG A 107 10.30 12.04 -16.84
C ARG A 107 9.32 12.10 -18.01
N ASP A 108 9.03 10.95 -18.63
CA ASP A 108 8.07 10.86 -19.73
C ASP A 108 6.64 10.73 -19.19
N VAL A 109 6.47 10.07 -18.04
CA VAL A 109 5.18 9.94 -17.33
C VAL A 109 4.97 11.06 -16.29
N GLY A 110 6.05 11.64 -15.76
CA GLY A 110 6.00 12.75 -14.79
C GLY A 110 5.60 12.35 -13.37
N ILE A 111 5.67 11.06 -13.03
CA ILE A 111 5.26 10.50 -11.73
C ILE A 111 6.39 9.63 -11.17
N ALA A 112 6.53 9.59 -9.84
CA ALA A 112 7.43 8.65 -9.20
C ALA A 112 6.84 7.22 -9.25
N VAL A 113 7.63 6.25 -9.71
CA VAL A 113 7.10 4.93 -10.06
C VAL A 113 7.06 3.97 -8.87
N ILE A 114 7.95 4.18 -7.88
CA ILE A 114 8.13 3.26 -6.75
C ILE A 114 8.68 4.01 -5.55
N ASP A 115 8.34 3.61 -4.32
CA ASP A 115 8.95 4.21 -3.12
C ASP A 115 10.34 3.63 -2.83
N ARG A 116 11.22 4.40 -2.18
CA ARG A 116 12.60 3.96 -1.88
C ARG A 116 12.61 2.68 -1.07
N PHE A 117 11.83 2.63 0.01
CA PHE A 117 11.73 1.45 0.85
C PHE A 117 11.24 0.23 0.06
N THR A 118 10.19 0.40 -0.73
CA THR A 118 9.70 -0.65 -1.65
C THR A 118 10.78 -1.10 -2.64
N TYR A 119 11.51 -0.16 -3.27
CA TYR A 119 12.55 -0.47 -4.24
C TYR A 119 13.70 -1.29 -3.64
N TYR A 120 14.26 -0.84 -2.51
CA TYR A 120 15.37 -1.56 -1.86
C TYR A 120 14.91 -2.89 -1.26
N SER A 121 13.67 -2.97 -0.77
CA SER A 121 13.07 -4.23 -0.33
C SER A 121 12.95 -5.22 -1.50
N LEU A 122 12.39 -4.79 -2.63
CA LEU A 122 12.25 -5.63 -3.81
C LEU A 122 13.63 -6.09 -4.33
N ARG A 123 14.59 -5.18 -4.42
CA ARG A 123 15.97 -5.50 -4.83
C ARG A 123 16.60 -6.58 -3.96
N TYR A 124 16.39 -6.55 -2.65
CA TYR A 124 16.88 -7.60 -1.75
C TYR A 124 16.16 -8.93 -2.01
N LEU A 125 14.83 -8.89 -2.14
CA LEU A 125 14.00 -10.07 -2.32
C LEU A 125 14.24 -10.78 -3.67
N GLU A 126 14.52 -10.04 -4.74
CA GLU A 126 14.88 -10.58 -6.06
C GLU A 126 16.16 -11.43 -6.04
N GLY A 127 17.04 -11.19 -5.07
CA GLY A 127 18.24 -12.00 -4.86
C GLY A 127 17.98 -13.32 -4.13
N LEU A 128 16.77 -13.54 -3.60
CA LEU A 128 16.44 -14.73 -2.82
C LEU A 128 15.92 -15.87 -3.69
N GLN A 129 16.16 -17.09 -3.23
CA GLN A 129 15.59 -18.31 -3.77
C GLN A 129 14.60 -18.91 -2.76
N PRO A 130 13.67 -19.78 -3.18
CA PRO A 130 12.72 -20.42 -2.26
C PRO A 130 13.39 -21.23 -1.13
N TRP A 131 14.63 -21.71 -1.34
CA TRP A 131 15.44 -22.42 -0.34
C TRP A 131 16.45 -21.52 0.39
N SER A 132 16.40 -20.20 0.18
CA SER A 132 17.27 -19.26 0.89
C SER A 132 17.04 -19.35 2.40
N THR A 133 18.14 -19.34 3.15
CA THR A 133 18.11 -19.36 4.62
C THR A 133 18.22 -17.94 5.21
N ASN A 134 18.10 -16.91 4.38
CA ASN A 134 18.14 -15.52 4.81
C ASN A 134 17.05 -15.24 5.83
N THR A 135 17.43 -14.53 6.89
CA THR A 135 16.57 -14.23 8.03
C THR A 135 15.95 -12.85 7.88
N MET A 136 14.91 -12.57 8.66
CA MET A 136 14.32 -11.24 8.73
C MET A 136 15.34 -10.21 9.23
N GLN A 137 16.30 -10.62 10.08
CA GLN A 137 17.43 -9.78 10.48
C GLN A 137 18.24 -9.34 9.25
N HIS A 138 18.66 -10.28 8.39
CA HIS A 138 19.40 -9.94 7.18
C HIS A 138 18.61 -9.03 6.23
N PHE A 139 17.29 -9.21 6.14
CA PHE A 139 16.43 -8.36 5.33
C PHE A 139 16.42 -6.91 5.84
N PHE A 140 16.18 -6.70 7.12
CA PHE A 140 16.14 -5.35 7.69
C PHE A 140 17.52 -4.70 7.77
N ASP A 141 18.59 -5.48 7.98
CA ASP A 141 19.97 -4.98 7.96
C ASP A 141 20.40 -4.50 6.57
N ALA A 142 19.79 -5.02 5.49
CA ALA A 142 20.05 -4.59 4.13
C ALA A 142 19.39 -3.25 3.77
N LEU A 143 18.49 -2.73 4.61
CA LEU A 143 17.76 -1.48 4.39
C LEU A 143 18.52 -0.32 5.06
N ASP A 144 19.48 0.26 4.33
CA ASP A 144 20.28 1.37 4.81
C ASP A 144 19.48 2.69 4.87
N PRO A 145 19.36 3.36 6.04
CA PRO A 145 18.69 4.65 6.16
C PRO A 145 19.21 5.73 5.20
N ALA A 146 20.48 5.68 4.80
CA ALA A 146 21.05 6.63 3.84
C ALA A 146 20.46 6.46 2.43
N ASP A 147 20.28 5.20 2.01
CA ASP A 147 19.63 4.83 0.75
C ASP A 147 18.13 5.15 0.77
N LEU A 148 17.49 4.93 1.91
CA LEU A 148 16.06 5.16 2.10
C LEU A 148 15.70 6.65 2.28
N GLN A 149 16.63 7.45 2.78
CA GLN A 149 16.40 8.82 3.25
C GLN A 149 15.37 8.90 4.39
N SER A 150 15.12 7.77 5.06
CA SER A 150 14.25 7.61 6.22
C SER A 150 14.80 6.48 7.09
N THR A 151 14.37 6.41 8.35
CA THR A 151 14.79 5.38 9.31
C THR A 151 13.69 4.33 9.45
N PRO A 152 13.88 3.09 8.95
CA PRO A 152 12.94 2.02 9.21
C PRO A 152 12.94 1.62 10.68
N GLU A 153 11.77 1.24 11.19
CA GLU A 153 11.64 0.69 12.53
C GLU A 153 10.90 -0.64 12.48
N VAL A 154 11.39 -1.60 13.27
CA VAL A 154 10.83 -2.95 13.36
C VAL A 154 10.35 -3.17 14.79
N ARG A 155 9.09 -3.59 14.93
CA ARG A 155 8.46 -3.95 16.20
C ARG A 155 8.40 -5.47 16.34
N THR A 156 9.03 -6.00 17.39
CA THR A 156 9.22 -7.45 17.58
C THR A 156 8.65 -8.01 18.88
N ASP A 157 8.15 -7.17 19.79
CA ASP A 157 7.66 -7.58 21.13
C ASP A 157 6.44 -8.52 21.07
N LEU A 158 5.63 -8.43 20.02
CA LEU A 158 4.48 -9.30 19.79
C LEU A 158 4.82 -10.58 19.02
N PHE A 159 6.06 -10.72 18.57
CA PHE A 159 6.46 -11.83 17.71
C PHE A 159 7.22 -12.90 18.51
N PRO A 160 6.83 -14.18 18.42
CA PRO A 160 7.34 -15.22 19.33
C PRO A 160 8.80 -15.64 19.07
N GLN A 161 9.40 -15.22 17.95
CA GLN A 161 10.72 -15.67 17.52
C GLN A 161 11.66 -14.48 17.30
N PRO A 162 12.97 -14.62 17.57
CA PRO A 162 13.93 -13.56 17.24
C PRO A 162 14.13 -13.47 15.72
N LEU A 163 14.43 -12.26 15.23
CA LEU A 163 14.60 -11.97 13.80
C LEU A 163 15.68 -12.82 13.13
N ASN A 164 16.71 -13.21 13.86
CA ASN A 164 17.80 -14.05 13.37
C ASN A 164 17.43 -15.54 13.22
N ALA A 165 16.27 -15.96 13.72
CA ALA A 165 15.75 -17.33 13.58
C ALA A 165 14.59 -17.41 12.59
N THR A 166 13.96 -16.28 12.27
CA THR A 166 12.82 -16.20 11.34
C THR A 166 13.31 -15.99 9.92
N ARG A 167 12.94 -16.90 9.01
CA ARG A 167 13.34 -16.79 7.60
C ARG A 167 12.45 -15.82 6.84
N VAL A 168 13.01 -15.12 5.87
CA VAL A 168 12.23 -14.30 4.92
C VAL A 168 11.25 -15.18 4.13
N THR A 169 11.69 -16.39 3.80
CA THR A 169 10.89 -17.39 3.10
C THR A 169 9.66 -17.86 3.88
N ASP A 170 9.60 -17.70 5.21
CA ASP A 170 8.40 -18.03 5.99
C ASP A 170 7.18 -17.21 5.54
N PHE A 171 7.41 -16.00 5.02
CA PHE A 171 6.36 -15.09 4.57
C PHE A 171 6.32 -14.91 3.05
N LEU A 172 7.47 -15.01 2.37
CA LEU A 172 7.62 -14.60 0.97
C LEU A 172 8.03 -15.72 0.01
N ALA A 173 8.22 -16.96 0.49
CA ALA A 173 8.38 -18.11 -0.42
C ALA A 173 7.01 -18.65 -0.83
N SER A 174 6.35 -17.97 -1.77
CA SER A 174 5.19 -18.56 -2.43
C SER A 174 5.65 -19.71 -3.33
N THR A 175 5.22 -20.94 -3.01
CA THR A 175 5.19 -22.07 -3.94
C THR A 175 3.94 -22.05 -4.83
N GLY A 176 3.15 -20.97 -4.79
CA GLY A 176 1.91 -20.82 -5.54
C GLY A 176 2.18 -20.44 -6.99
N THR A 177 1.73 -21.28 -7.92
CA THR A 177 1.71 -20.98 -9.36
C THR A 177 0.91 -19.70 -9.59
N PHE A 178 1.55 -18.65 -10.10
CA PHE A 178 0.84 -17.47 -10.59
C PHE A 178 0.02 -17.88 -11.83
N THR A 179 -1.29 -18.03 -11.68
CA THR A 179 -2.21 -18.04 -12.82
C THR A 179 -2.44 -16.61 -13.25
N PHE A 180 -1.69 -16.15 -14.24
CA PHE A 180 -2.04 -14.96 -14.99
C PHE A 180 -3.31 -15.25 -15.78
N GLU A 181 -4.39 -14.53 -15.48
CA GLU A 181 -5.57 -14.52 -16.34
C GLU A 181 -5.20 -13.70 -17.59
N SER A 182 -4.74 -14.40 -18.63
CA SER A 182 -4.29 -13.79 -19.89
C SER A 182 -5.44 -13.29 -20.77
N THR A 183 -6.69 -13.49 -20.33
CA THR A 183 -7.88 -13.03 -21.03
C THR A 183 -8.31 -11.68 -20.46
N PRO A 184 -8.26 -10.59 -21.25
CA PRO A 184 -8.85 -9.33 -20.86
C PRO A 184 -10.31 -9.53 -20.48
N PHE A 185 -10.77 -8.90 -19.39
CA PHE A 185 -12.19 -8.84 -19.08
C PHE A 185 -12.93 -8.26 -20.29
N PRO A 186 -13.91 -8.98 -20.88
CA PRO A 186 -14.70 -8.43 -21.96
C PRO A 186 -15.57 -7.31 -21.39
N ILE A 187 -15.18 -6.06 -21.65
CA ILE A 187 -16.05 -4.91 -21.42
C ILE A 187 -17.19 -5.05 -22.42
N GLN A 188 -18.36 -5.50 -21.96
CA GLN A 188 -19.56 -5.43 -22.77
C GLN A 188 -19.88 -3.96 -23.00
N HIS A 189 -19.62 -3.49 -24.22
CA HIS A 189 -20.14 -2.21 -24.68
C HIS A 189 -21.67 -2.32 -24.73
N HIS A 190 -22.34 -1.95 -23.65
CA HIS A 190 -23.72 -1.54 -23.74
C HIS A 190 -23.73 -0.25 -24.57
N THR A 191 -24.15 -0.34 -25.83
CA THR A 191 -24.54 0.83 -26.62
C THR A 191 -25.53 1.62 -25.77
N ALA A 192 -25.12 2.80 -25.31
CA ALA A 192 -25.97 3.69 -24.55
C ALA A 192 -27.21 4.00 -25.39
N ALA A 193 -28.33 3.39 -25.03
CA ALA A 193 -29.63 3.82 -25.52
C ALA A 193 -29.80 5.27 -25.07
N LYS A 194 -30.03 6.19 -26.01
CA LYS A 194 -30.39 7.58 -25.72
C LYS A 194 -31.67 7.58 -24.88
N LEU A 195 -31.53 7.71 -23.57
CA LEU A 195 -32.64 8.07 -22.71
C LEU A 195 -32.87 9.58 -22.82
N PRO A 196 -34.13 10.04 -22.92
CA PRO A 196 -34.42 11.46 -22.98
C PRO A 196 -34.01 12.11 -21.66
N ILE A 197 -33.23 13.18 -21.77
CA ILE A 197 -32.82 14.05 -20.67
C ILE A 197 -34.08 14.63 -20.00
N ALA A 198 -34.39 14.13 -18.80
CA ALA A 198 -35.29 14.77 -17.87
C ALA A 198 -34.48 15.73 -16.99
N GLU A 199 -34.94 16.97 -16.99
CA GLU A 199 -34.32 18.17 -16.44
C GLU A 199 -34.44 18.24 -14.91
N TRP A 200 -33.56 17.55 -14.17
CA TRP A 200 -33.32 17.80 -12.74
C TRP A 200 -32.04 17.09 -12.25
N ALA A 201 -30.88 17.71 -12.48
CA ALA A 201 -29.65 17.38 -11.76
C ALA A 201 -28.68 18.56 -11.80
N THR A 202 -28.98 19.60 -11.01
CA THR A 202 -27.93 20.44 -10.43
C THR A 202 -27.21 19.65 -9.34
N GLU A 203 -25.89 19.86 -9.25
CA GLU A 203 -24.96 19.31 -8.25
C GLU A 203 -24.43 17.89 -8.51
N SER A 204 -23.50 17.77 -9.46
CA SER A 204 -22.22 17.05 -9.28
C SER A 204 -21.41 17.12 -10.57
N CYS A 205 -20.09 17.30 -10.42
CA CYS A 205 -19.14 17.52 -11.49
C CYS A 205 -18.98 16.22 -12.32
N SER A 206 -19.62 16.16 -13.50
CA SER A 206 -19.47 15.06 -14.44
C SER A 206 -18.26 15.29 -15.35
N PHE A 207 -17.21 14.49 -15.19
CA PHE A 207 -16.10 14.43 -16.15
C PHE A 207 -16.56 13.70 -17.44
N TYR A 208 -16.61 14.41 -18.55
CA TYR A 208 -16.62 13.82 -19.89
C TYR A 208 -15.18 13.71 -20.41
N ALA A 209 -14.69 12.50 -20.63
CA ALA A 209 -13.47 12.28 -21.40
C ALA A 209 -13.83 12.25 -22.90
N ALA A 210 -13.50 13.33 -23.62
CA ALA A 210 -13.53 13.34 -25.07
C ALA A 210 -12.21 12.75 -25.60
N TYR A 211 -12.29 11.62 -26.31
CA TYR A 211 -11.19 11.07 -27.09
C TYR A 211 -10.90 12.00 -28.28
N TYR A 212 -9.73 12.62 -28.32
CA TYR A 212 -9.22 13.26 -29.53
C TYR A 212 -8.39 12.25 -30.33
N ALA A 213 -8.91 11.90 -31.51
CA ALA A 213 -8.15 11.23 -32.56
C ALA A 213 -7.10 12.21 -33.12
N TYR A 214 -5.88 11.72 -33.28
CA TYR A 214 -4.75 12.46 -33.81
C TYR A 214 -4.95 12.67 -35.32
N ASP A 215 -5.14 13.92 -35.75
CA ASP A 215 -5.10 14.31 -37.17
C ASP A 215 -3.86 15.17 -37.43
N GLN A 216 -3.04 14.72 -38.38
CA GLN A 216 -1.88 15.44 -38.86
C GLN A 216 -2.34 16.48 -39.89
N GLN A 217 -2.40 17.76 -39.50
CA GLN A 217 -2.10 18.95 -40.32
C GLN A 217 -2.79 20.18 -39.73
N SER A 218 -2.02 21.09 -39.13
CA SER A 218 -2.13 22.55 -39.35
C SER A 218 -1.38 23.33 -38.26
N THR A 219 -0.71 24.37 -38.73
CA THR A 219 0.09 25.34 -38.01
C THR A 219 -0.75 26.27 -37.15
N GLY A 220 -0.44 26.43 -35.87
CA GLY A 220 -1.06 27.45 -35.03
C GLY A 220 -0.46 27.54 -33.64
N ARG A 221 0.37 28.56 -33.40
CA ARG A 221 0.97 28.87 -32.10
C ARG A 221 -0.02 29.71 -31.30
N LEU A 222 -0.46 29.26 -30.12
CA LEU A 222 -0.94 30.14 -29.05
C LEU A 222 -0.53 29.63 -27.65
N PRO A 223 -0.34 30.55 -26.68
CA PRO A 223 0.44 30.33 -25.48
C PRO A 223 -0.43 29.89 -24.30
N GLY A 224 -0.01 28.86 -23.58
CA GLY A 224 -0.65 28.43 -22.35
C GLY A 224 0.38 27.87 -21.41
N LYS A 225 0.85 28.68 -20.46
CA LYS A 225 1.64 28.19 -19.33
C LYS A 225 0.72 27.35 -18.45
N CYS A 226 0.86 26.03 -18.49
CA CYS A 226 0.29 25.15 -17.47
C CYS A 226 1.25 25.15 -16.27
N TYR A 227 0.88 25.91 -15.24
CA TYR A 227 1.47 25.77 -13.91
C TYR A 227 0.83 24.54 -13.26
N TYR A 228 1.63 23.52 -12.95
CA TYR A 228 1.21 22.43 -12.06
C TYR A 228 1.54 22.86 -10.63
N HIS A 229 0.51 23.13 -9.83
CA HIS A 229 0.66 23.45 -8.42
C HIS A 229 0.76 22.14 -7.64
N GLN A 230 2.00 21.65 -7.44
CA GLN A 230 2.26 20.62 -6.44
C GLN A 230 1.99 21.25 -5.07
N GLN A 231 0.91 20.86 -4.41
CA GLN A 231 0.64 21.32 -3.04
C GLN A 231 1.58 20.56 -2.10
N GLN A 232 2.84 21.01 -2.02
CA GLN A 232 3.66 20.76 -0.83
C GLN A 232 3.01 21.54 0.31
N GLN A 233 2.21 20.88 1.13
CA GLN A 233 1.84 21.44 2.42
C GLN A 233 3.08 21.43 3.31
N GLN A 234 3.86 22.52 3.24
CA GLN A 234 4.75 22.92 4.33
C GLN A 234 3.84 23.30 5.52
N LEU A 235 3.63 22.37 6.45
CA LEU A 235 3.04 22.70 7.74
C LEU A 235 4.09 23.46 8.57
N GLY A 236 4.01 24.78 8.51
CA GLY A 236 4.74 25.67 9.42
C GLY A 236 4.20 25.50 10.84
N TRP A 237 5.09 25.10 11.75
CA TRP A 237 4.85 25.19 13.19
C TRP A 237 4.69 26.65 13.58
N GLN A 238 3.49 27.04 14.04
CA GLN A 238 3.31 28.26 14.82
C GLN A 238 2.95 27.88 16.25
N ASP A 239 3.92 28.15 17.12
CA ASP A 239 3.85 28.15 18.57
C ASP A 239 2.68 29.03 19.07
N ARG A 240 1.89 28.52 20.01
CA ARG A 240 0.92 29.33 20.78
C ARG A 240 1.12 29.08 22.26
N SER A 241 2.08 29.80 22.82
CA SER A 241 2.01 30.26 24.21
C SER A 241 1.05 31.45 24.30
N THR A 242 -0.10 31.25 24.97
CA THR A 242 -0.74 32.15 25.97
C THR A 242 -2.07 31.55 26.38
#